data_AF-A0A436RCH6-F1
#
_entry.id   AF-A0A436RCH6-F1
#
_cell.length_a   1.000
_cell.length_b   1.000
_cell.length_c   1.000
_cell.angle_alpha   90.00
_cell.angle_beta   90.00
_cell.angle_gamma   90.00
#
_symmetry.space_group_name_H-M   'P 1'
#
loop_
_entity.id
_entity.type
_entity.pdbx_description
1 polymer ?
#
loop_
_entity_poly.entity_id
_entity_poly.type
_entity_poly.pdbx_seq_one_letter_code
_entity_poly.pdbx_strand_id
1 'polypeptide(L)'
;MDIKLEQPVAEASPEADMLVNKTAHFVEEWINEHKAEPRVSMPAEIVAAELADQCIADAESQGIEPDEINEEVGDLEEYIAETVL
;
A
#
# COMPACT_ATOMS: atom_id res chain seq x y z
N MET A 1 51.77 -4.79 1.16
CA MET A 1 50.93 -5.25 2.29
C MET A 1 49.85 -4.21 2.45
N ASP A 2 48.78 -4.52 1.75
CA ASP A 2 47.71 -3.66 1.32
C ASP A 2 46.58 -3.83 2.33
N ILE A 3 46.39 -2.85 3.21
CA ILE A 3 45.20 -2.82 4.06
C ILE A 3 44.16 -1.97 3.34
N LYS A 4 43.43 -2.65 2.46
CA LYS A 4 42.19 -2.16 1.88
C LYS A 4 41.24 -1.89 3.04
N LEU A 5 40.95 -0.61 3.31
CA LEU A 5 39.89 -0.21 4.22
C LEU A 5 38.57 -0.71 3.63
N GLU A 6 38.19 -1.90 4.08
CA GLU A 6 36.84 -2.43 3.93
C GLU A 6 35.93 -1.43 4.65
N GLN A 7 35.27 -0.59 3.86
CA GLN A 7 34.16 0.22 4.35
C GLN A 7 33.19 -0.76 5.01
N PRO A 8 32.74 -0.51 6.26
CA PRO A 8 31.62 -1.27 6.76
C PRO A 8 30.50 -1.00 5.78
N VAL A 9 30.10 -2.03 5.03
CA VAL A 9 28.81 -2.03 4.37
C VAL A 9 27.86 -1.68 5.48
N ALA A 10 27.30 -0.47 5.44
CA ALA A 10 26.14 -0.17 6.24
C ALA A 10 25.15 -1.22 5.77
N GLU A 11 24.98 -2.26 6.59
CA GLU A 11 23.82 -3.12 6.57
C GLU A 11 22.66 -2.14 6.62
N ALA A 12 22.16 -1.76 5.46
CA ALA A 12 20.83 -1.21 5.32
C ALA A 12 19.97 -2.27 6.00
N SER A 13 19.56 -1.97 7.23
CA SER A 13 18.72 -2.87 8.00
C SER A 13 17.56 -3.24 7.08
N PRO A 14 17.19 -4.52 6.95
CA PRO A 14 16.03 -4.92 6.15
C PRO A 14 14.73 -4.23 6.64
N GLU A 15 14.78 -3.59 7.81
CA GLU A 15 13.74 -2.76 8.41
C GLU A 15 13.56 -1.40 7.71
N ALA A 16 14.60 -0.84 7.08
CA ALA A 16 14.49 0.42 6.34
C ALA A 16 13.88 0.21 4.95
N ASP A 17 14.09 -0.97 4.35
CA ASP A 17 13.46 -1.37 3.08
C ASP A 17 11.96 -1.70 3.27
N MET A 18 11.54 -2.06 4.49
CA MET A 18 10.12 -2.18 4.88
C MET A 18 9.48 -0.84 5.27
N LEU A 19 10.29 0.20 5.52
CA LEU A 19 9.80 1.56 5.81
C LEU A 19 9.58 2.37 4.52
N VAL A 20 10.07 1.89 3.39
CA VAL A 20 9.74 2.43 2.07
C VAL A 20 8.33 1.95 1.75
N ASN A 21 7.35 2.84 1.93
CA ASN A 21 5.96 2.67 1.53
C ASN A 21 5.03 1.92 2.52
N LYS A 22 5.01 2.36 3.79
CA LYS A 22 3.96 2.00 4.80
C LYS A 22 2.55 2.09 4.21
N THR A 23 2.33 3.07 3.34
CA THR A 23 1.05 3.36 2.71
C THR A 23 0.64 2.28 1.71
N ALA A 24 1.51 1.91 0.77
CA ALA A 24 1.24 0.81 -0.14
C ALA A 24 1.03 -0.51 0.60
N HIS A 25 1.84 -0.79 1.63
CA HIS A 25 1.67 -2.01 2.42
C HIS A 25 0.35 -2.03 3.20
N PHE A 26 -0.09 -0.87 3.72
CA PHE A 26 -1.39 -0.74 4.36
C PHE A 26 -2.54 -0.98 3.37
N VAL A 27 -2.48 -0.34 2.20
CA VAL A 27 -3.48 -0.47 1.15
C VAL A 27 -3.58 -1.93 0.68
N GLU A 28 -2.44 -2.60 0.44
CA GLU A 28 -2.41 -3.98 -0.04
C GLU A 28 -2.97 -4.99 1.00
N GLU A 29 -2.66 -4.80 2.28
CA GLU A 29 -3.23 -5.58 3.39
C GLU A 29 -4.73 -5.33 3.53
N TRP A 30 -5.15 -4.05 3.48
CA TRP A 30 -6.55 -3.64 3.58
C TRP A 30 -7.40 -4.23 2.44
N ILE A 31 -6.86 -4.19 1.22
CA ILE A 31 -7.48 -4.79 0.04
C ILE A 31 -7.55 -6.31 0.17
N ASN A 32 -6.51 -6.98 0.66
CA ASN A 32 -6.55 -8.44 0.87
C ASN A 32 -7.65 -8.86 1.87
N GLU A 33 -7.80 -8.12 2.96
CA GLU A 33 -8.87 -8.36 3.94
C GLU A 33 -10.25 -8.15 3.31
N HIS A 34 -10.46 -7.04 2.60
CA HIS A 34 -11.77 -6.72 2.00
C HIS A 34 -12.08 -7.47 0.71
N LYS A 35 -11.08 -8.01 -0.01
CA LYS A 35 -11.25 -8.89 -1.18
C LYS A 35 -11.88 -10.22 -0.81
N ALA A 36 -11.62 -10.72 0.41
CA ALA A 36 -12.18 -11.96 0.90
C ALA A 36 -13.68 -11.84 1.21
N GLU A 37 -14.21 -10.62 1.35
CA GLU A 37 -15.63 -10.38 1.55
C GLU A 37 -16.39 -10.51 0.22
N PRO A 38 -17.37 -11.42 0.12
CA PRO A 38 -18.13 -11.61 -1.11
C PRO A 38 -19.07 -10.40 -1.34
N ARG A 39 -18.58 -9.41 -2.09
CA ARG A 39 -19.36 -8.24 -2.54
C ARG A 39 -20.21 -8.62 -3.75
N VAL A 40 -21.25 -9.42 -3.50
CA VAL A 40 -22.09 -10.01 -4.54
C VAL A 40 -23.12 -8.99 -5.05
N SER A 41 -23.05 -8.68 -6.35
CA SER A 41 -24.06 -7.99 -7.21
C SER A 41 -23.84 -6.52 -7.58
N MET A 42 -22.71 -5.89 -7.23
CA MET A 42 -22.41 -4.52 -7.67
C MET A 42 -21.33 -4.53 -8.78
N PRO A 43 -21.38 -3.58 -9.74
CA PRO A 43 -20.36 -3.49 -10.77
C PRO A 43 -19.00 -3.13 -10.15
N ALA A 44 -17.95 -3.71 -10.73
CA ALA A 44 -16.54 -3.56 -10.36
C ALA A 44 -16.15 -2.12 -10.01
N GLU A 45 -16.48 -1.18 -10.90
CA GLU A 45 -16.20 0.26 -10.76
C GLU A 45 -16.83 0.86 -9.50
N ILE A 46 -18.09 0.54 -9.19
CA ILE A 46 -18.76 1.05 -7.98
C ILE A 46 -18.16 0.42 -6.72
N VAL A 47 -17.82 -0.87 -6.78
CA VAL A 47 -17.20 -1.57 -5.64
C VAL A 47 -15.81 -1.01 -5.35
N ALA A 48 -15.02 -0.73 -6.40
CA ALA A 48 -13.69 -0.15 -6.30
C ALA A 48 -13.73 1.27 -5.73
N ALA A 49 -14.66 2.12 -6.19
CA ALA A 49 -14.83 3.47 -5.66
C ALA A 49 -15.20 3.46 -4.16
N GLU A 50 -16.14 2.61 -3.74
CA GLU A 50 -16.52 2.50 -2.33
C GLU A 50 -15.42 1.89 -1.46
N LEU A 51 -14.60 1.01 -2.01
CA LEU A 51 -13.42 0.46 -1.34
C LEU A 51 -12.32 1.51 -1.22
N ALA A 52 -12.10 2.32 -2.26
CA ALA A 52 -11.11 3.39 -2.23
C ALA A 52 -11.44 4.43 -1.14
N ASP A 53 -12.71 4.86 -1.05
CA ASP A 53 -13.16 5.79 -0.01
C ASP A 53 -12.98 5.21 1.40
N GLN A 54 -13.32 3.93 1.61
CA GLN A 54 -13.11 3.25 2.89
C GLN A 54 -11.62 3.07 3.22
N CYS A 55 -10.79 2.73 2.24
CA CYS A 55 -9.35 2.59 2.40
C CYS A 55 -8.72 3.93 2.78
N ILE A 56 -9.14 5.03 2.13
CA ILE A 56 -8.72 6.40 2.49
C ILE A 56 -9.14 6.73 3.91
N ALA A 57 -10.39 6.48 4.31
CA ALA A 57 -10.85 6.79 5.66
C ALA A 57 -10.07 6.03 6.74
N ASP A 58 -9.70 4.79 6.47
CA ASP A 58 -8.92 3.95 7.40
C ASP A 58 -7.43 4.36 7.40
N ALA A 59 -6.89 4.74 6.23
CA ALA A 59 -5.56 5.34 6.08
C ALA A 59 -5.45 6.67 6.84
N GLU A 60 -6.44 7.56 6.70
CA GLU A 60 -6.52 8.83 7.42
C GLU A 60 -6.55 8.62 8.94
N SER A 61 -7.25 7.58 9.41
CA SER A 61 -7.24 7.17 10.82
C SER A 61 -5.85 6.76 11.31
N GLN A 62 -5.00 6.23 10.42
CA GLN A 62 -3.59 5.92 10.66
C GLN A 62 -2.63 7.08 10.40
N GLY A 63 -3.15 8.26 10.06
CA GLY A 63 -2.40 9.47 9.76
C GLY A 63 -1.74 9.45 8.38
N ILE A 64 -2.31 8.72 7.43
CA ILE A 64 -1.89 8.66 6.03
C ILE A 64 -2.87 9.51 5.21
N GLU A 65 -2.37 10.49 4.46
CA GLU A 65 -3.22 11.34 3.63
C GLU A 65 -3.58 10.65 2.31
N PRO A 66 -4.78 10.89 1.74
CA PRO A 66 -5.15 10.33 0.44
C PRO A 66 -4.21 10.75 -0.69
N ASP A 67 -3.60 11.92 -0.60
CA ASP A 67 -2.58 12.39 -1.55
C ASP A 67 -1.33 11.51 -1.47
N GLU A 68 -0.88 11.16 -0.26
CA GLU A 68 0.26 10.24 -0.03
C GLU A 68 -0.06 8.83 -0.56
N ILE A 69 -1.30 8.38 -0.40
CA ILE A 69 -1.75 7.12 -1.01
C ILE A 69 -1.65 7.22 -2.53
N ASN A 70 -2.15 8.31 -3.12
CA ASN A 70 -2.14 8.46 -4.57
C ASN A 70 -0.73 8.61 -5.15
N GLU A 71 0.18 9.27 -4.44
CA GLU A 71 1.59 9.37 -4.82
C GLU A 71 2.29 8.01 -4.78
N GLU A 72 1.92 7.14 -3.83
CA GLU A 72 2.60 5.87 -3.60
C GLU A 72 2.01 4.67 -4.35
N VAL A 73 0.68 4.52 -4.39
CA VAL A 73 0.00 3.41 -5.12
C VAL A 73 -0.58 3.85 -6.47
N GLY A 74 -0.57 5.15 -6.76
CA GLY A 74 -1.24 5.70 -7.94
C GLY A 74 -2.74 5.81 -7.72
N ASP A 75 -3.52 5.51 -8.76
CA ASP A 75 -4.97 5.59 -8.68
C ASP A 75 -5.51 4.43 -7.83
N LEU A 76 -5.84 4.72 -6.57
CA LEU A 76 -6.29 3.72 -5.59
C LEU A 76 -7.53 2.98 -6.06
N GLU A 77 -8.46 3.67 -6.75
CA GLU A 77 -9.66 3.06 -7.31
C GLU A 77 -9.28 2.03 -8.40
N GLU A 78 -8.40 2.40 -9.32
CA GLU A 78 -7.89 1.48 -10.35
C GLU A 78 -7.14 0.29 -9.73
N TYR A 79 -6.28 0.55 -8.76
CA TYR A 79 -5.51 -0.48 -8.06
C TYR A 79 -6.42 -1.50 -7.34
N ILE A 80 -7.48 -1.02 -6.68
CA ILE A 80 -8.48 -1.86 -6.04
C ILE A 80 -9.30 -2.63 -7.08
N ALA A 81 -9.68 -1.98 -8.18
CA ALA A 81 -10.41 -2.61 -9.26
C ALA A 81 -9.62 -3.77 -9.88
N GLU A 82 -8.31 -3.60 -10.11
CA GLU A 82 -7.42 -4.64 -10.64
C GLU A 82 -7.11 -5.75 -9.61
N THR A 83 -7.07 -5.41 -8.32
CA THR A 83 -6.67 -6.37 -7.27
C THR A 83 -7.86 -7.20 -6.77
N VAL A 84 -9.05 -6.61 -6.63
CA VAL A 84 -10.23 -7.25 -6.02
C VAL A 84 -11.08 -8.03 -7.04
N LEU A 85 -11.17 -7.57 -8.28
CA LEU A 85 -12.12 -8.06 -9.30
C LEU A 85 -11.42 -8.82 -10.44
#